data_AF-A0A455URC5-F1
#
_entry.id   AF-A0A455URC5-F1
#
_cell.length_a   1.000
_cell.length_b   1.000
_cell.length_c   1.000
_cell.angle_alpha   90.00
_cell.angle_beta   90.00
_cell.angle_gamma   90.00
#
_symmetry.space_group_name_H-M   'P 1'
#
loop_
_entity.id
_entity.type
_entity.pdbx_description
1 polymer ?
#
loop_
_entity_poly.entity_id
_entity_poly.type
_entity_poly.pdbx_seq_one_letter_code
_entity_poly.pdbx_strand_id
1 'polypeptide(L)' 'MLASYLQFRGLPVKPMLSVLETEARLHPRMAYIEKGKVVSYYPALITIVRDAAGKPVTMHRTYLNRTENGVVEGACEQG' A
#
# COMPACT_ATOMS: atom_id res chain seq x y z
N MET A 1 -5.82 -9.07 3.38
CA MET A 1 -4.63 -8.33 2.93
C MET A 1 -4.56 -6.95 3.58
N LEU A 2 -5.50 -6.03 3.29
CA LEU A 2 -5.48 -4.69 3.89
C LEU A 2 -5.64 -4.70 5.42
N ALA A 3 -6.62 -5.42 5.96
CA ALA A 3 -6.81 -5.55 7.41
C ALA A 3 -5.57 -6.11 8.13
N SER A 4 -4.95 -7.15 7.57
CA SER A 4 -3.70 -7.73 8.08
C SER A 4 -2.54 -6.74 8.07
N TYR A 5 -2.42 -5.93 7.01
CA TYR A 5 -1.42 -4.87 6.92
C TYR A 5 -1.65 -3.76 7.95
N LEU A 6 -2.89 -3.31 8.15
CA LEU A 6 -3.24 -2.32 9.18
C LEU A 6 -2.93 -2.84 10.58
N GLN A 7 -3.26 -4.10 10.86
CA GLN A 7 -2.98 -4.75 12.13
C GLN A 7 -1.46 -4.85 12.37
N PHE A 8 -0.67 -5.23 11.36
CA PHE A 8 0.79 -5.26 11.45
C PHE A 8 1.37 -3.87 11.76
N ARG A 9 0.79 -2.81 11.19
CA ARG A 9 1.17 -1.41 11.44
C ARG A 9 0.67 -0.85 12.77
N GLY A 10 -0.05 -1.64 13.58
CA GLY A 10 -0.64 -1.19 14.85
C GLY A 10 -1.79 -0.20 14.70
N LEU A 11 -2.43 -0.14 13.52
CA LEU A 11 -3.49 0.81 13.21
C LEU A 11 -4.88 0.21 13.52
N PRO A 12 -5.84 1.03 13.99
CA PRO A 12 -7.18 0.56 14.31
C PRO A 12 -7.92 0.14 13.02
N VAL A 13 -8.10 -1.17 12.83
CA VAL A 13 -8.57 -1.77 11.58
C VAL A 13 -9.94 -1.24 11.16
N LYS A 14 -10.95 -1.29 12.04
CA LYS A 14 -12.34 -0.92 11.70
C LYS A 14 -12.47 0.52 11.19
N PRO A 15 -12.04 1.57 11.93
CA PRO A 15 -12.19 2.95 11.44
C PRO A 15 -11.31 3.22 10.21
N MET A 16 -10.13 2.59 10.11
CA MET A 16 -9.27 2.79 8.95
C MET A 16 -9.82 2.15 7.67
N LEU A 17 -10.51 1.01 7.75
CA LEU A 17 -11.12 0.39 6.57
C LEU A 17 -12.12 1.35 5.91
N SER A 18 -12.99 2.00 6.70
CA SER A 18 -13.95 2.97 6.17
C SER A 18 -13.29 4.18 5.50
N VAL A 19 -12.18 4.68 6.04
CA VAL A 19 -11.41 5.78 5.42
C VAL A 19 -10.73 5.34 4.12
N LEU A 20 -10.21 4.11 4.10
CA LEU A 20 -9.44 3.60 2.97
C LEU A 20 -10.32 3.11 1.82
N GLU A 21 -11.60 2.86 2.03
CA GLU A 21 -12.55 2.48 0.97
C GLU A 21 -12.63 3.51 -0.17
N THR A 22 -12.46 4.81 0.14
CA THR A 22 -12.47 5.89 -0.85
C THR A 22 -11.08 6.34 -1.28
N GLU A 23 -10.09 6.29 -0.37
CA GLU A 23 -8.76 6.85 -0.62
C GLU A 23 -7.71 5.81 -1.05
N ALA A 24 -8.02 4.52 -0.94
CA ALA A 24 -7.06 3.45 -1.23
C ALA A 24 -7.61 2.33 -2.12
N ARG A 25 -6.69 1.71 -2.87
CA ARG A 25 -6.95 0.54 -3.71
C ARG A 25 -5.83 -0.48 -3.52
N LEU A 26 -6.20 -1.76 -3.48
CA LEU A 26 -5.24 -2.86 -3.58
C LEU A 26 -5.06 -3.23 -5.05
N HIS A 27 -3.81 -3.26 -5.50
CA HIS A 27 -3.44 -3.78 -6.81
C HIS A 27 -2.72 -5.12 -6.63
N PRO A 28 -3.18 -6.21 -7.28
CA PRO A 28 -2.69 -7.56 -6.97
C PRO A 28 -1.26 -7.82 -7.46
N ARG A 29 -0.78 -7.09 -8.49
CA ARG A 29 0.50 -7.36 -9.15
C ARG A 29 1.12 -6.10 -9.75
N MET A 30 1.53 -5.15 -8.91
CA MET A 30 2.16 -3.90 -9.31
C MET A 30 3.65 -4.09 -9.63
N ALA A 31 4.10 -3.52 -10.75
CA ALA A 31 5.50 -3.55 -11.15
C ALA A 31 6.37 -2.77 -10.14
N TYR A 32 7.44 -3.40 -9.66
CA TYR A 32 8.50 -2.78 -8.88
C TYR A 32 9.62 -2.37 -9.83
N ILE A 33 9.93 -1.07 -9.86
CA ILE A 33 10.86 -0.48 -10.82
C ILE A 33 12.09 0.04 -10.08
N GLU A 34 13.25 -0.47 -10.46
CA GLU A 34 14.55 0.03 -9.99
C GLU A 34 15.36 0.50 -11.20
N LYS A 35 15.95 1.70 -11.10
CA LYS A 35 16.79 2.30 -12.16
C LYS A 35 16.14 2.26 -13.55
N GLY A 36 14.83 2.50 -13.61
CA GLY A 36 14.05 2.51 -14.86
C GLY A 36 13.70 1.14 -15.43
N LYS A 37 14.03 0.03 -14.76
CA LYS A 37 13.70 -1.33 -15.19
C LYS A 37 12.73 -1.98 -14.21
N VAL A 38 11.76 -2.73 -14.74
CA VAL A 38 10.92 -3.59 -13.91
C VAL A 38 11.76 -4.76 -13.44
N VAL A 39 11.93 -4.90 -12.12
CA VAL A 39 12.74 -5.98 -11.52
C VAL A 39 11.89 -7.04 -10.82
N SER A 40 10.65 -6.71 -10.45
CA SER A 40 9.72 -7.66 -9.81
C SER A 40 8.27 -7.16 -9.89
N TYR A 41 7.34 -7.96 -9.37
CA TYR A 41 5.94 -7.60 -9.19
C TYR A 41 5.45 -8.00 -7.80
N TYR A 42 4.79 -7.08 -7.10
CA TYR A 42 4.20 -7.33 -5.78
C TYR A 42 2.75 -6.86 -5.72
N PRO A 43 1.91 -7.45 -4.86
CA PRO A 43 0.71 -6.76 -4.42
C PRO A 43 1.08 -5.39 -3.85
N ALA A 44 0.26 -4.37 -4.06
CA ALA A 44 0.52 -3.03 -3.58
C ALA A 44 -0.74 -2.35 -3.07
N LEU A 45 -0.61 -1.62 -1.96
CA LEU A 45 -1.58 -0.62 -1.54
C LEU A 45 -1.26 0.70 -2.25
N ILE A 46 -2.27 1.25 -2.89
CA ILE A 46 -2.19 2.49 -3.64
C ILE A 46 -3.05 3.53 -2.94
N THR A 47 -2.50 4.70 -2.64
CA THR A 47 -3.24 5.84 -2.09
C THR A 47 -3.01 7.09 -2.91
N ILE A 48 -4.03 7.94 -2.99
CA ILE A 48 -3.91 9.26 -3.62
C ILE A 48 -3.42 10.25 -2.57
N VAL A 49 -2.34 10.96 -2.88
CA VAL A 49 -1.89 12.12 -2.11
C VAL A 49 -2.52 13.36 -2.74
N ARG A 50 -3.15 14.17 -1.90
CA ARG A 50 -3.82 15.42 -2.30
C ARG A 50 -3.10 16.61 -1.69
N ASP A 51 -3.13 17.75 -2.38
CA ASP A 51 -2.68 19.02 -1.82
C ASP A 51 -3.70 19.59 -0.82
N ALA A 52 -3.39 20.75 -0.24
CA ALA A 52 -4.27 21.45 0.70
C ALA A 52 -5.62 21.87 0.08
N ALA A 53 -5.74 21.95 -1.25
CA ALA A 53 -6.99 22.22 -1.95
C ALA A 53 -7.76 20.93 -2.30
N GLY A 54 -7.25 19.75 -1.91
CA GLY A 54 -7.86 18.45 -2.20
C GLY A 54 -7.55 17.89 -3.59
N LYS A 55 -6.73 18.58 -4.39
CA LYS A 55 -6.37 18.14 -5.74
C LYS A 55 -5.36 16.99 -5.67
N PRO A 56 -5.56 15.89 -6.44
CA PRO A 56 -4.57 14.83 -6.55
C PRO A 56 -3.24 15.37 -7.10
N VAL A 57 -2.15 15.14 -6.37
CA VAL A 57 -0.80 15.59 -6.76
C VAL A 57 0.14 14.43 -7.05
N THR A 58 -0.02 13.30 -6.35
CA THR A 58 0.76 12.10 -6.61
C THR A 58 0.05 10.86 -6.07
N MET A 59 0.60 9.70 -6.38
CA MET A 59 0.12 8.41 -5.92
C MET A 59 1.21 7.74 -5.08
N HIS A 60 0.91 7.48 -3.83
CA HIS A 60 1.79 6.73 -2.97
C HIS A 60 1.51 5.22 -3.14
N ARG A 61 2.60 4.44 -3.20
CA ARG A 61 2.56 3.00 -3.45
C ARG A 61 3.32 2.30 -2.33
N THR A 62 2.61 1.50 -1.56
CA THR A 62 3.23 0.59 -0.59
C THR A 62 3.21 -0.81 -1.20
N TYR A 63 4.36 -1.33 -1.60
CA TYR A 63 4.48 -2.72 -2.01
C TYR A 63 4.33 -3.62 -0.80
N LEU A 64 3.57 -4.70 -0.94
CA LEU A 64 3.21 -5.59 0.14
C LEU A 64 3.85 -6.96 -0.08
N ASN A 65 4.40 -7.52 0.99
CA ASN A 65 4.85 -8.90 1.04
C ASN A 65 3.90 -9.71 1.93
N ARG A 66 3.67 -10.97 1.57
CA ARG A 66 2.90 -11.91 2.40
C ARG A 66 3.85 -12.98 2.92
N THR A 67 4.01 -13.03 4.23
CA THR A 67 4.83 -14.05 4.87
C THR A 67 4.13 -15.40 4.87
N GLU A 68 4.86 -16.48 5.14
CA GLU A 68 4.32 -17.84 5.24
C GLU A 68 3.20 -17.95 6.28
N ASN A 69 3.29 -17.18 7.36
CA ASN A 69 2.28 -17.12 8.43
C ASN A 69 1.07 -16.25 8.08
N GLY A 70 0.97 -15.78 6.83
CA GLY A 70 -0.15 -14.99 6.33
C GLY A 70 -0.16 -13.52 6.77
N VAL A 71 0.88 -13.05 7.47
CA VAL A 71 1.08 -11.64 7.83
C VAL A 71 1.42 -10.85 6.56
N VAL A 72 0.87 -9.64 6.46
CA VAL A 72 1.12 -8.74 5.33
C VAL A 72 1.91 -7.54 5.83
N GLU A 73 3.11 -7.37 5.29
CA GLU A 73 4.07 -6.33 5.65
C GLU A 73 4.47 -5.50 4.42
N GLY A 74 5.28 -4.45 4.62
CA GLY A 74 5.89 -3.72 3.51
C GLY A 74 7.00 -4.56 2.85
N ALA A 75 6.97 -4.73 1.53
CA ALA A 75 7.99 -5.48 0.80
C ALA A 75 9.36 -4.77 0.73
N CYS A 76 9.40 -3.47 1.05
CA CYS A 76 10.62 -2.67 1.05
C CYS A 76 10.42 -1.47 1.98
N GLU A 77 10.98 -1.52 3.20
CA GLU A 77 11.17 -0.32 4.01
C GLU A 77 12.50 0.32 3.55
N GLN A 78 12.43 1.17 2.53
CA GLN A 78 13.50 2.12 2.24
C GLN A 78 12.97 3.52 2.54
N GLY A 79 13.18 3.92 3.79
CA GLY A 79 13.26 5.31 4.23
C GLY A 79 14.55 5.44 5.00
#